data_AF-A0AAJ1WRT6-F1
#
_entry.id   AF-A0AAJ1WRT6-F1
#
_cell.length_a   1.000
_cell.length_b   1.000
_cell.length_c   1.000
_cell.angle_alpha   90.00
_cell.angle_beta   90.00
_cell.angle_gamma   90.00
#
_symmetry.space_group_name_H-M   'P 1'
#
loop_
_entity.id
_entity.type
_entity.pdbx_description
1 polymer ?
#
loop_
_entity_poly.entity_id
_entity_poly.type
_entity_poly.pdbx_seq_one_letter_code
_entity_poly.pdbx_strand_id
1 'polypeptide(L)'
;MMMKQTVVSMTDLQTSLDARVIWAEALTIIKEKVSQPSYQAWFCSIHPTVEGNTFVLETSSAFAAEWLKNRYFHLITDALVEVVEEIRYVEIRSILIEDIPLAIANHDIQLETQSQKSIYTRLREMEEKLDMILFLIQREKTS
;
A
#
# COMPACT_ATOMS: atom_id res chain seq x y z
N MET A 1 -39.95 42.54 4.90
CA MET A 1 -38.62 42.80 4.33
C MET A 1 -37.80 41.55 4.61
N MET A 2 -37.52 40.74 3.59
CA MET A 2 -36.80 39.47 3.74
C MET A 2 -35.28 39.67 3.62
N MET A 3 -34.54 38.64 4.07
CA MET A 3 -33.20 38.21 3.60
C MET A 3 -31.98 38.95 4.22
N LYS A 4 -30.93 38.30 4.73
CA LYS A 4 -30.46 36.91 4.54
C LYS A 4 -29.91 36.31 5.84
N GLN A 5 -30.46 35.16 6.20
CA GLN A 5 -29.80 34.17 7.03
C GLN A 5 -28.52 33.75 6.30
N THR A 6 -27.35 34.00 6.88
CA THR A 6 -26.12 33.33 6.45
C THR A 6 -26.20 31.91 6.99
N VAL A 7 -26.88 31.05 6.24
CA VAL A 7 -26.76 29.60 6.39
C VAL A 7 -25.35 29.28 5.92
N VAL A 8 -24.43 29.13 6.86
CA VAL A 8 -23.20 28.39 6.58
C VAL A 8 -23.66 26.96 6.37
N SER A 9 -23.59 26.50 5.12
CA SER A 9 -23.95 25.14 4.74
C SER A 9 -23.17 24.15 5.60
N MET A 10 -23.88 23.25 6.27
CA MET A 10 -23.34 22.14 7.05
C MET A 10 -22.75 21.02 6.16
N THR A 11 -22.62 21.29 4.85
CA THR A 11 -22.11 20.41 3.81
C THR A 11 -20.64 20.69 3.43
N ASP A 12 -20.03 21.78 3.91
CA ASP A 12 -18.66 22.14 3.53
C ASP A 12 -17.56 21.58 4.47
N LEU A 13 -17.94 20.78 5.49
CA LEU A 13 -17.01 20.24 6.49
C LEU A 13 -16.80 18.72 6.44
N GLN A 14 -17.31 18.01 5.42
CA GLN A 14 -17.17 16.54 5.33
C GLN A 14 -16.21 16.02 4.25
N THR A 15 -15.40 16.87 3.62
CA THR A 15 -14.53 16.45 2.49
C THR A 15 -13.03 16.57 2.80
N SER A 16 -12.60 16.25 4.01
CA SER A 16 -11.18 16.03 4.29
C SER A 16 -10.99 14.90 5.30
N LEU A 17 -11.43 13.69 4.96
CA LEU A 17 -10.90 12.53 5.68
C LEU A 17 -9.43 12.39 5.25
N ASP A 18 -8.53 12.49 6.23
CA ASP A 18 -7.10 12.29 6.00
C ASP A 18 -6.87 10.92 5.35
N ALA A 19 -6.07 10.87 4.28
CA ALA A 19 -5.73 9.61 3.58
C ALA A 19 -5.22 8.53 4.55
N ARG A 20 -4.50 8.95 5.59
CA ARG A 20 -4.02 8.08 6.67
C ARG A 20 -5.15 7.44 7.48
N VAL A 21 -6.22 8.18 7.74
CA VAL A 21 -7.39 7.66 8.48
C VAL A 21 -8.14 6.66 7.62
N ILE A 22 -8.41 7.00 6.35
CA ILE A 22 -9.05 6.08 5.39
C ILE A 22 -8.26 4.78 5.29
N TRP A 23 -6.94 4.88 5.12
CA TRP A 23 -6.09 3.71 5.02
C TRP A 23 -6.04 2.89 6.31
N ALA A 24 -6.00 3.54 7.47
CA ALA A 24 -6.03 2.84 8.77
C ALA A 24 -7.31 2.02 8.94
N GLU A 25 -8.47 2.56 8.55
CA GLU A 25 -9.73 1.84 8.54
C GLU A 25 -9.72 0.69 7.51
N ALA A 26 -9.26 0.94 6.28
CA ALA A 26 -9.15 -0.10 5.26
C ALA A 26 -8.20 -1.24 5.69
N LEU A 27 -7.14 -0.93 6.44
CA LEU A 27 -6.23 -1.91 7.02
C LEU A 27 -6.92 -2.83 8.02
N THR A 28 -7.96 -2.39 8.73
CA THR A 28 -8.74 -3.26 9.63
C THR A 28 -9.48 -4.34 8.83
N ILE A 29 -10.13 -3.96 7.73
CA ILE A 29 -10.85 -4.85 6.82
C ILE A 29 -9.88 -5.83 6.14
N ILE A 30 -8.75 -5.32 5.65
CA ILE A 30 -7.73 -6.16 4.98
C ILE A 30 -7.18 -7.21 5.95
N LYS A 31 -6.94 -6.85 7.21
CA LYS A 31 -6.37 -7.75 8.22
C LYS A 31 -7.23 -8.97 8.49
N GLU A 32 -8.54 -8.87 8.33
CA GLU A 32 -9.47 -10.00 8.47
C GLU A 32 -9.47 -10.91 7.23
N LYS A 33 -9.10 -10.37 6.06
CA LYS A 33 -9.17 -11.04 4.76
C LYS A 33 -7.84 -11.68 4.34
N VAL A 34 -6.74 -11.44 5.06
CA VAL A 34 -5.40 -12.00 4.77
C VAL A 34 -4.74 -12.65 5.99
N SER A 35 -3.72 -13.47 5.77
CA SER A 35 -2.95 -14.07 6.86
C SER A 35 -2.11 -13.01 7.60
N GLN A 36 -1.86 -13.20 8.90
CA GLN A 36 -1.03 -12.30 9.70
C GLN A 36 0.37 -12.07 9.10
N PRO A 37 1.11 -13.11 8.61
CA PRO A 37 2.38 -12.91 7.92
C PRO A 37 2.24 -12.06 6.65
N SER A 38 1.24 -12.32 5.81
CA SER A 38 1.00 -11.54 4.58
C SER A 38 0.68 -10.08 4.92
N TYR A 39 -0.11 -9.84 5.96
CA TYR A 39 -0.45 -8.49 6.42
C TYR A 39 0.81 -7.70 6.80
N GLN A 40 1.67 -8.30 7.64
CA GLN A 40 2.89 -7.68 8.12
C GLN A 40 3.90 -7.42 7.00
N ALA A 41 4.03 -8.34 6.05
CA ALA A 41 4.97 -8.23 4.95
C ALA A 41 4.61 -7.11 3.96
N TRP A 42 3.31 -7.00 3.62
CA TRP A 42 2.91 -6.21 2.46
C TRP A 42 2.22 -4.88 2.79
N PHE A 43 1.53 -4.76 3.93
CA PHE A 43 0.61 -3.65 4.16
C PHE A 43 1.10 -2.63 5.20
N CYS A 44 1.97 -3.04 6.12
CA CYS A 44 2.42 -2.18 7.23
C CYS A 44 3.29 -0.99 6.79
N SER A 45 3.99 -1.10 5.66
CA SER A 45 4.96 -0.11 5.19
C SER A 45 4.42 0.77 4.05
N ILE A 46 3.09 0.87 3.94
CA ILE A 46 2.41 1.65 2.91
C ILE A 46 2.08 3.05 3.44
N HIS A 47 2.43 4.07 2.66
CA HIS A 47 2.10 5.46 2.92
C HIS A 47 0.97 5.93 1.99
N PRO A 48 -0.21 6.26 2.54
CA PRO A 48 -1.34 6.73 1.73
C PRO A 48 -1.26 8.24 1.49
N THR A 49 -1.49 8.65 0.26
CA THR A 49 -1.61 10.06 -0.16
C THR A 49 -2.82 10.21 -1.10
N VAL A 50 -3.24 11.44 -1.35
CA VAL A 50 -4.30 11.76 -2.31
C VAL A 50 -3.75 12.77 -3.29
N GLU A 51 -3.82 12.43 -4.58
CA GLU A 51 -3.38 13.28 -5.68
C GLU A 51 -4.56 13.55 -6.60
N GLY A 52 -5.11 14.77 -6.50
CA GLY A 52 -6.33 15.14 -7.22
C GLY A 52 -7.51 14.25 -6.78
N ASN A 53 -7.92 13.34 -7.66
CA ASN A 53 -9.03 12.41 -7.41
C ASN A 53 -8.58 10.94 -7.27
N THR A 54 -7.27 10.72 -7.11
CA THR A 54 -6.65 9.39 -7.00
C THR A 54 -6.14 9.16 -5.58
N PHE A 55 -6.54 8.03 -4.99
CA PHE A 55 -5.97 7.54 -3.75
C PHE A 55 -4.69 6.78 -4.07
N VAL A 56 -3.55 7.26 -3.59
CA VAL A 56 -2.23 6.73 -3.93
C VAL A 56 -1.66 5.99 -2.73
N LEU A 57 -1.23 4.75 -2.95
CA LEU A 57 -0.54 3.91 -1.97
C LEU A 57 0.94 3.81 -2.34
N GLU A 58 1.77 4.47 -1.56
CA GLU A 58 3.20 4.55 -1.79
C GLU A 58 3.94 3.51 -0.95
N THR A 59 4.85 2.79 -1.60
CA THR A 59 5.73 1.81 -0.94
C THR A 59 7.19 2.17 -1.20
N SER A 60 8.11 1.76 -0.33
CA SER A 60 9.55 1.96 -0.54
C SER A 60 10.18 0.95 -1.52
N SER A 61 9.41 -0.04 -1.99
CA SER A 61 9.87 -1.13 -2.84
C SER A 61 9.04 -1.25 -4.11
N ALA A 62 9.68 -1.16 -5.27
CA ALA A 62 9.04 -1.41 -6.57
C ALA A 62 8.42 -2.82 -6.63
N PHE A 63 9.09 -3.80 -6.04
CA PHE A 63 8.59 -5.17 -5.97
C PHE A 63 7.31 -5.27 -5.13
N ALA A 64 7.28 -4.63 -3.95
CA ALA A 64 6.08 -4.62 -3.13
C ALA A 64 4.92 -3.93 -3.85
N ALA A 65 5.19 -2.84 -4.57
CA ALA A 65 4.17 -2.16 -5.39
C ALA A 65 3.62 -3.09 -6.48
N GLU A 66 4.47 -3.81 -7.22
CA GLU A 66 4.03 -4.79 -8.22
C GLU A 66 3.26 -5.96 -7.61
N TRP A 67 3.71 -6.48 -6.47
CA TRP A 67 3.04 -7.59 -5.79
C TRP A 67 1.64 -7.20 -5.30
N LEU A 68 1.51 -6.04 -4.66
CA LEU A 68 0.25 -5.48 -4.21
C LEU A 68 -0.70 -5.27 -5.40
N LYS A 69 -0.22 -4.74 -6.53
CA LYS A 69 -1.00 -4.59 -7.77
C LYS A 69 -1.50 -5.93 -8.30
N ASN A 70 -0.63 -6.92 -8.38
CA ASN A 70 -0.98 -8.18 -9.03
C ASN A 70 -1.86 -9.07 -8.15
N ARG A 71 -1.68 -9.01 -6.82
CA ARG A 71 -2.29 -9.99 -5.90
C ARG A 71 -3.39 -9.42 -5.02
N TYR A 72 -3.29 -8.15 -4.64
CA TYR A 72 -4.13 -7.53 -3.62
C TYR A 72 -4.88 -6.30 -4.09
N PHE A 73 -4.73 -5.87 -5.35
CA PHE A 73 -5.36 -4.64 -5.85
C PHE A 73 -6.88 -4.64 -5.69
N HIS A 74 -7.54 -5.74 -6.02
CA HIS A 74 -8.99 -5.88 -5.81
C HIS A 74 -9.36 -5.77 -4.33
N LEU A 75 -8.68 -6.52 -3.46
CA LEU A 75 -8.92 -6.48 -2.02
C LEU A 75 -8.73 -5.07 -1.45
N ILE A 76 -7.66 -4.39 -1.85
CA ILE A 76 -7.33 -3.03 -1.44
C ILE A 76 -8.43 -2.07 -1.90
N THR A 77 -8.83 -2.16 -3.17
CA THR A 77 -9.86 -1.28 -3.74
C THR A 77 -11.20 -1.51 -3.05
N ASP A 78 -11.61 -2.77 -2.86
CA ASP A 78 -12.85 -3.11 -2.17
C ASP A 78 -12.85 -2.57 -0.73
N ALA A 79 -11.74 -2.75 0.01
CA ALA A 79 -11.61 -2.23 1.37
C ALA A 79 -11.64 -0.70 1.42
N LEU A 80 -11.04 -0.01 0.45
CA LEU A 80 -11.08 1.45 0.37
C LEU A 80 -12.51 1.96 0.06
N VAL A 81 -13.21 1.32 -0.87
CA VAL A 81 -14.59 1.67 -1.24
C VAL A 81 -15.57 1.38 -0.11
N GLU A 82 -15.34 0.33 0.67
CA GLU A 82 -16.14 0.00 1.87
C GLU A 82 -16.00 1.08 2.97
N VAL A 83 -14.88 1.79 3.03
CA VAL A 83 -14.67 2.91 3.95
C VAL A 83 -15.19 4.23 3.37
N VAL A 84 -14.96 4.48 2.07
CA VAL A 84 -15.38 5.69 1.36
C VAL A 84 -15.88 5.33 -0.04
N GLU A 85 -17.20 5.34 -0.24
CA GLU A 85 -17.84 4.95 -1.50
C GLU A 85 -17.44 5.82 -2.71
N GLU A 86 -16.96 7.04 -2.46
CA GLU A 86 -16.55 8.00 -3.48
C GLU A 86 -15.15 7.73 -4.07
N ILE A 87 -14.38 6.77 -3.55
CA ILE A 87 -13.08 6.41 -4.09
C ILE A 87 -13.26 5.71 -5.45
N ARG A 88 -12.81 6.37 -6.52
CA ARG A 88 -12.92 5.86 -7.91
C ARG A 88 -11.61 5.45 -8.54
N TYR A 89 -10.50 6.06 -8.12
CA TYR A 89 -9.18 5.81 -8.68
C TYR A 89 -8.22 5.45 -7.56
N VAL A 90 -7.60 4.28 -7.69
CA VAL A 90 -6.57 3.78 -6.77
C VAL A 90 -5.32 3.52 -7.56
N GLU A 91 -4.21 4.09 -7.12
CA GLU A 91 -2.89 3.84 -7.67
C GLU A 91 -1.98 3.29 -6.58
N ILE A 92 -1.15 2.32 -6.94
CA ILE A 92 -0.08 1.82 -6.07
C ILE A 92 1.23 2.15 -6.77
N ARG A 93 2.20 2.73 -6.07
CA ARG A 93 3.51 3.03 -6.68
C ARG A 93 4.61 2.91 -5.66
N SER A 94 5.84 2.69 -6.14
CA SER A 94 6.99 2.83 -5.29
C SER A 94 7.48 4.27 -5.33
N ILE A 95 7.78 4.85 -4.17
CA ILE A 95 8.62 6.03 -4.10
C ILE A 95 10.07 5.55 -4.29
N LEU A 96 10.65 5.84 -5.45
CA LEU A 96 12.10 5.85 -5.56
C LEU A 96 12.55 7.03 -4.72
N ILE A 97 13.32 6.79 -3.66
CA ILE A 97 14.04 7.87 -2.97
C ILE A 97 15.15 8.29 -3.93
N GLU A 98 14.79 9.03 -4.97
CA GLU A 98 15.72 9.89 -5.67
C GLU A 98 15.91 11.12 -4.76
N ASP A 99 17.15 11.51 -4.53
CA ASP A 99 17.59 12.59 -3.63
C ASP A 99 17.78 12.26 -2.13
N ILE A 100 18.64 11.27 -1.84
CA ILE A 100 19.67 11.56 -0.82
C ILE A 100 20.67 12.48 -1.52
N PRO A 101 20.92 13.72 -1.03
CA PRO A 101 22.00 14.55 -1.57
C PRO A 101 23.28 13.72 -1.64
N LEU A 102 23.78 13.50 -2.86
CA LEU A 102 24.96 12.68 -3.22
C LEU A 102 26.29 13.12 -2.55
N ALA A 103 26.23 13.99 -1.55
CA ALA A 103 27.39 14.55 -0.86
C ALA A 103 28.07 13.58 0.13
N ILE A 104 27.48 12.42 0.47
CA ILE A 104 28.09 11.46 1.41
C ILE A 104 28.52 10.13 0.75
N ALA A 105 28.12 9.85 -0.49
CA ALA A 105 28.41 8.56 -1.14
C ALA A 105 29.50 8.65 -2.21
N ASN A 106 30.66 9.23 -1.88
CA ASN A 106 31.86 9.09 -2.72
C ASN A 106 32.94 8.35 -1.94
N HIS A 107 32.89 7.01 -1.94
CA HIS A 107 34.11 6.23 -2.18
C HIS A 107 33.91 4.80 -2.75
N ASP A 108 32.83 4.05 -2.45
CA ASP A 108 32.87 2.60 -2.73
C ASP A 108 31.54 1.95 -3.19
N ILE A 109 30.90 2.42 -4.28
CA ILE A 109 29.72 1.70 -4.83
C ILE A 109 29.90 1.40 -6.32
N GLN A 110 30.69 0.37 -6.63
CA GLN A 110 30.60 -0.35 -7.91
C GLN A 110 30.65 -1.88 -7.77
N LEU A 111 30.94 -2.44 -6.59
CA LEU A 111 31.06 -3.89 -6.40
C LEU A 111 29.77 -4.58 -5.91
N GLU A 112 28.74 -3.84 -5.51
CA GLU A 112 27.59 -4.40 -4.79
C GLU A 112 26.38 -4.78 -5.66
N THR A 113 26.27 -4.26 -6.88
CA THR A 113 25.05 -4.39 -7.70
C THR A 113 24.77 -5.81 -8.22
N GLN A 114 25.81 -6.62 -8.44
CA GLN A 114 25.64 -8.03 -8.88
C GLN A 114 25.29 -8.98 -7.73
N SER A 115 25.92 -8.80 -6.57
CA SER A 115 25.65 -9.62 -5.38
C SER A 115 24.25 -9.33 -4.84
N GLN A 116 23.88 -8.04 -4.76
CA GLN A 116 22.54 -7.62 -4.35
C GLN A 116 21.46 -8.18 -5.27
N LYS A 117 21.60 -8.09 -6.60
CA LYS A 117 20.60 -8.63 -7.54
C LYS A 117 20.41 -10.14 -7.37
N SER A 118 21.49 -10.89 -7.13
CA SER A 118 21.42 -12.33 -6.84
C SER A 118 20.69 -12.63 -5.52
N ILE A 119 20.95 -11.85 -4.47
CA ILE A 119 20.30 -12.00 -3.17
C ILE A 119 18.79 -11.73 -3.29
N TYR A 120 18.39 -10.66 -3.99
CA TYR A 120 16.97 -10.33 -4.19
C TYR A 120 16.23 -11.36 -5.05
N THR A 121 16.86 -11.93 -6.07
CA THR A 121 16.26 -13.03 -6.85
C THR A 121 16.05 -14.27 -5.98
N ARG A 122 17.01 -14.62 -5.12
CA ARG A 122 16.91 -15.78 -4.22
C ARG A 122 15.87 -15.56 -3.10
N LEU A 123 15.75 -14.34 -2.59
CA LEU A 123 14.71 -13.96 -1.64
C LEU A 123 13.32 -14.10 -2.27
N ARG A 124 13.14 -13.61 -3.51
CA ARG A 124 11.90 -13.77 -4.28
C ARG A 124 11.49 -15.23 -4.47
N GLU A 125 12.42 -16.08 -4.90
CA GLU A 125 12.17 -17.51 -5.04
C GLU A 125 11.85 -18.20 -3.71
N MET A 126 12.40 -17.70 -2.60
CA MET A 126 12.09 -18.20 -1.27
C MET A 126 10.72 -17.73 -0.77
N GLU A 127 10.33 -16.49 -1.02
CA GLU A 127 9.01 -15.94 -0.66
C GLU A 127 7.89 -16.66 -1.44
N GLU A 128 8.08 -16.90 -2.74
CA GLU A 128 7.14 -17.67 -3.57
C GLU A 128 7.01 -19.12 -3.07
N LYS A 129 8.13 -19.73 -2.62
CA LYS A 129 8.11 -21.06 -1.99
C LYS A 129 7.43 -21.04 -0.61
N LEU A 130 7.58 -19.94 0.14
CA LEU A 130 6.96 -19.78 1.46
C LEU A 130 5.44 -19.66 1.33
N ASP A 131 4.94 -18.87 0.38
CA ASP A 131 3.51 -18.73 0.08
C ASP A 131 2.91 -20.06 -0.41
N MET A 132 3.66 -20.83 -1.21
CA MET A 132 3.22 -22.17 -1.64
C MET A 132 3.13 -23.15 -0.47
N ILE A 133 4.10 -23.12 0.45
CA ILE A 133 4.08 -23.98 1.66
C ILE A 133 2.95 -23.54 2.60
N LEU A 134 2.74 -22.24 2.80
CA LEU A 134 1.63 -21.70 3.59
C LEU A 134 0.28 -22.16 3.03
N PHE A 135 0.11 -22.09 1.70
CA PHE A 135 -1.08 -22.58 1.01
C PHE A 135 -1.32 -24.08 1.24
N LEU A 136 -0.27 -24.90 1.15
CA LEU A 136 -0.38 -26.35 1.39
C LEU A 136 -0.74 -26.67 2.85
N ILE A 137 -0.14 -25.96 3.81
CA ILE A 137 -0.44 -26.13 5.24
C ILE A 137 -1.87 -25.70 5.59
N GLN A 138 -2.38 -24.64 4.94
CA GLN A 138 -3.77 -24.20 5.13
C GLN A 138 -4.77 -25.21 4.56
N ARG A 139 -4.41 -25.90 3.47
CA ARG A 139 -5.28 -26.91 2.83
C ARG A 139 -5.39 -28.21 3.63
N GLU A 140 -4.36 -28.57 4.40
CA GLU A 140 -4.32 -29.78 5.24
C GLU A 140 -5.12 -29.62 6.55
N LYS A 141 -5.34 -28.38 7.02
CA LYS A 141 -6.16 -28.10 8.22
C LYS A 141 -7.66 -28.00 7.96
N THR A 142 -8.09 -27.99 6.70
CA THR A 142 -9.50 -27.89 6.29
C THR A 142 -10.10 -29.21 5.78
N SER A 143 -9.39 -30.33 5.94
CA SER A 143 -9.91 -31.71 5.79
C SER A 143 -9.93 -32.39 7.15
#